data_AF-A0A6A5ADI9-F1
#
_entry.id   AF-A0A6A5ADI9-F1
#
_cell.length_a   1.000
_cell.length_b   1.000
_cell.length_c   1.000
_cell.angle_alpha   90.00
_cell.angle_beta   90.00
_cell.angle_gamma   90.00
#
_symmetry.space_group_name_H-M   'P 1'
#
loop_
_entity.id
_entity.type
_entity.pdbx_description
1 polymer ?
#
loop_
_entity_poly.entity_id
_entity_poly.type
_entity_poly.pdbx_seq_one_letter_code
_entity_poly.pdbx_strand_id
1 'polypeptide(L)'
;MDRVIACFGEATSSFSQRLQTNAGQKKPQKIHSALDSRRANNIHIGLSRFKAAAGGPSALVAAVRDGRLDVLTPDVLHTLAEIGPTPVEVKRYSNFRGAKLDDAERFLVDMATVPRVQEKVPRYSRAAVCPAVPSVDRPTE
;
A
#
# COMPACT_ATOMS: atom_id res chain seq x y z
N MET A 1 20.07 -13.00 -27.23
CA MET A 1 18.78 -12.43 -27.71
C MET A 1 17.67 -13.05 -26.86
N ASP A 2 17.82 -13.06 -25.53
CA ASP A 2 17.10 -14.00 -24.64
C ASP A 2 16.20 -13.32 -23.61
N ARG A 3 16.25 -11.98 -23.52
CA ARG A 3 15.43 -11.21 -22.56
C ARG A 3 14.08 -10.78 -23.12
N VAL A 4 13.87 -10.90 -24.44
CA VAL A 4 12.62 -10.44 -25.09
C VAL A 4 11.54 -11.51 -25.06
N ILE A 5 11.93 -12.80 -25.08
CA ILE A 5 11.02 -13.95 -25.06
C ILE A 5 10.31 -14.08 -23.69
N ALA A 6 10.93 -13.62 -22.61
CA ALA A 6 10.29 -13.63 -21.28
C ALA A 6 9.12 -12.64 -21.15
N CYS A 7 9.09 -11.58 -21.97
CA CYS A 7 8.03 -10.55 -21.92
C CYS A 7 6.91 -10.77 -22.94
N PHE A 8 7.15 -11.54 -24.01
CA PHE A 8 6.21 -11.74 -25.13
C PHE A 8 6.01 -13.20 -25.54
N GLY A 9 6.37 -14.16 -24.68
CA GLY A 9 6.02 -15.56 -24.87
C GLY A 9 4.51 -15.75 -24.76
N GLU A 10 3.83 -15.91 -25.91
CA GLU A 10 2.41 -16.23 -26.02
C GLU A 10 2.01 -17.38 -25.11
N ALA A 11 1.16 -17.09 -24.11
CA ALA A 11 0.37 -18.10 -23.43
C ALA A 11 -1.08 -18.01 -23.91
N THR A 12 -1.30 -18.21 -25.21
CA THR A 12 -2.61 -18.54 -25.79
C THR A 12 -2.83 -20.06 -25.72
N SER A 13 -2.72 -20.65 -24.54
CA SER A 13 -3.32 -21.96 -24.29
C SER A 13 -3.70 -22.07 -22.82
N SER A 14 -4.90 -22.61 -22.57
CA SER A 14 -5.42 -23.03 -21.26
C SER A 14 -6.24 -22.02 -20.45
N PHE A 15 -7.14 -21.26 -21.07
CA PHE A 15 -8.29 -20.68 -20.34
C PHE A 15 -9.23 -21.77 -19.76
N SER A 16 -9.13 -23.03 -20.23
CA SER A 16 -10.03 -24.12 -19.82
C SER A 16 -9.42 -25.19 -18.88
N GLN A 17 -8.18 -25.03 -18.38
CA GLN A 17 -7.51 -26.07 -17.57
C GLN A 17 -7.08 -25.64 -16.15
N ARG A 18 -7.64 -24.53 -15.62
CA ARG A 18 -7.43 -24.12 -14.21
C ARG A 18 -8.58 -24.49 -13.26
N LEU A 19 -9.42 -25.46 -13.64
CA LEU A 19 -10.54 -25.92 -12.80
C LEU A 19 -10.26 -27.22 -12.05
N GLN A 20 -9.15 -27.92 -12.30
CA GLN A 20 -8.86 -29.19 -11.64
C GLN A 20 -7.36 -29.33 -11.41
N THR A 21 -6.91 -29.04 -10.17
CA THR A 21 -5.79 -29.67 -9.43
C THR A 21 -5.36 -28.72 -8.31
N ASN A 22 -6.11 -28.70 -7.21
CA ASN A 22 -5.62 -28.21 -5.91
C ASN A 22 -6.34 -28.95 -4.77
N ALA A 23 -6.26 -30.28 -4.78
CA ALA A 23 -6.68 -31.15 -3.67
C ALA A 23 -5.68 -31.09 -2.49
N GLY A 24 -5.26 -29.88 -2.11
CA GLY A 24 -4.25 -29.64 -1.07
C GLY A 24 -4.11 -28.19 -0.63
N GLN A 25 -4.79 -27.23 -1.28
CA GLN A 25 -4.87 -25.88 -0.75
C GLN A 25 -5.80 -25.89 0.45
N LYS A 26 -5.23 -25.72 1.65
CA LYS A 26 -5.96 -25.37 2.87
C LYS A 26 -7.01 -24.34 2.47
N LYS A 27 -8.30 -24.70 2.59
CA LYS A 27 -9.41 -23.76 2.36
C LYS A 27 -8.99 -22.46 3.05
N PRO A 28 -8.93 -21.31 2.35
CA PRO A 28 -8.60 -20.06 3.03
C PRO A 28 -9.56 -20.00 4.21
N GLN A 29 -9.02 -19.96 5.43
CA GLN A 29 -9.87 -19.73 6.60
C GLN A 29 -10.71 -18.53 6.22
N LYS A 30 -12.05 -18.64 6.35
CA LYS A 30 -12.94 -17.50 6.10
C LYS A 30 -12.55 -16.44 7.14
N ILE A 31 -11.55 -15.64 6.79
CA ILE A 31 -11.21 -14.43 7.50
C ILE A 31 -12.37 -13.53 7.14
N HIS A 32 -13.22 -13.28 8.13
CA HIS A 32 -14.35 -12.39 7.97
C HIS A 32 -13.80 -10.98 7.86
N SER A 33 -13.54 -10.55 6.64
CA SER A 33 -13.20 -9.16 6.38
C SER A 33 -14.45 -8.30 6.54
N ALA A 34 -14.31 -7.22 7.32
CA ALA A 34 -15.28 -6.14 7.46
C ALA A 34 -15.18 -5.14 6.30
N LEU A 35 -14.21 -5.29 5.40
CA LEU A 35 -14.09 -4.53 4.17
C LEU A 35 -14.90 -5.16 3.04
N ASP A 36 -15.35 -4.33 2.11
CA ASP A 36 -15.90 -4.82 0.86
C ASP A 36 -14.79 -5.48 0.01
N SER A 37 -15.16 -6.50 -0.75
CA SER A 37 -14.21 -7.29 -1.53
C SER A 37 -13.43 -6.45 -2.56
N ARG A 38 -14.03 -5.36 -3.06
CA ARG A 38 -13.38 -4.46 -4.03
C ARG A 38 -12.30 -3.64 -3.34
N ARG A 39 -12.59 -3.08 -2.16
CA ARG A 39 -11.66 -2.31 -1.34
C ARG A 39 -10.49 -3.17 -0.87
N ALA A 40 -10.77 -4.36 -0.34
CA ALA A 40 -9.73 -5.30 0.05
C ALA A 40 -8.80 -5.64 -1.12
N ASN A 41 -9.36 -5.89 -2.31
CA ASN A 41 -8.58 -6.16 -3.52
C ASN A 41 -7.70 -4.97 -3.94
N ASN A 42 -8.25 -3.75 -3.94
CA ASN A 42 -7.49 -2.54 -4.27
C ASN A 42 -6.31 -2.33 -3.31
N ILE A 43 -6.52 -2.60 -2.01
CA ILE A 43 -5.46 -2.54 -1.01
C ILE A 43 -4.40 -3.60 -1.31
N HIS A 44 -4.78 -4.85 -1.58
CA HIS A 44 -3.82 -5.90 -1.94
C HIS A 44 -2.97 -5.55 -3.18
N ILE A 45 -3.60 -4.98 -4.21
CA ILE A 45 -2.90 -4.50 -5.41
C ILE A 45 -1.92 -3.39 -5.02
N GLY A 46 -2.34 -2.40 -4.24
CA GLY A 46 -1.44 -1.33 -3.77
C GLY A 46 -0.28 -1.85 -2.91
N LEU A 47 -0.55 -2.75 -1.96
CA LEU A 47 0.47 -3.36 -1.11
C LEU A 47 1.49 -4.19 -1.90
N SER A 48 1.07 -4.84 -3.00
CA SER A 48 1.99 -5.57 -3.87
C SER A 48 3.05 -4.65 -4.49
N ARG A 49 2.70 -3.40 -4.79
CA ARG A 49 3.64 -2.38 -5.31
C ARG A 49 4.65 -1.97 -4.23
N PHE A 50 4.21 -1.89 -2.98
CA PHE A 50 5.07 -1.50 -1.85
C PHE A 50 6.02 -2.59 -1.37
N LYS A 51 5.71 -3.87 -1.61
CA LYS A 51 6.65 -4.97 -1.35
C LYS A 51 7.98 -4.77 -2.09
N ALA A 52 7.94 -4.21 -3.30
CA ALA A 52 9.13 -3.94 -4.10
C ALA A 52 9.81 -2.60 -3.75
N ALA A 53 9.03 -1.57 -3.37
CA ALA A 53 9.54 -0.19 -3.26
C ALA A 53 9.94 0.25 -1.84
N ALA A 54 9.26 -0.22 -0.79
CA ALA A 54 9.33 0.39 0.55
C ALA A 54 9.74 -0.59 1.66
N GLY A 55 10.24 -1.79 1.32
CA GLY A 55 10.55 -2.82 2.31
C GLY A 55 9.31 -3.50 2.92
N GLY A 56 8.15 -3.35 2.28
CA GLY A 56 6.89 -3.97 2.67
C GLY A 56 5.93 -3.07 3.46
N PRO A 57 4.73 -3.60 3.78
CA PRO A 57 3.65 -2.82 4.40
C PRO A 57 4.00 -2.25 5.79
N SER A 58 4.70 -3.04 6.61
CA SER A 58 5.09 -2.63 7.97
C SER A 58 6.14 -1.51 7.97
N ALA A 59 7.11 -1.58 7.07
CA ALA A 59 8.13 -0.56 6.89
C ALA A 59 7.51 0.76 6.39
N LEU A 60 6.50 0.68 5.52
CA LEU A 60 5.74 1.84 5.08
C LEU A 60 4.98 2.51 6.23
N VAL A 61 4.29 1.74 7.07
CA VAL A 61 3.60 2.28 8.26
C VAL A 61 4.59 2.98 9.20
N ALA A 62 5.76 2.37 9.44
CA ALA A 62 6.82 2.97 10.24
C ALA A 62 7.34 4.27 9.61
N ALA A 63 7.55 4.30 8.28
CA ALA A 63 7.98 5.50 7.58
C ALA A 63 6.97 6.65 7.70
N VAL A 64 5.66 6.36 7.60
CA VAL A 64 4.59 7.37 7.78
C VAL A 64 4.53 7.87 9.23
N ARG A 65 4.72 6.96 10.19
CA ARG A 65 4.76 7.29 11.63
C ARG A 65 5.93 8.23 11.94
N ASP A 66 7.12 7.85 11.49
CA ASP A 66 8.38 8.52 11.80
C ASP A 66 8.67 9.71 10.85
N GLY A 67 7.87 9.87 9.80
CA GLY A 67 7.98 11.00 8.85
C GLY A 67 9.20 10.90 7.92
N ARG A 68 9.61 9.68 7.55
CA ARG A 68 10.79 9.44 6.71
C ARG A 68 10.51 9.72 5.24
N LEU A 69 10.82 10.94 4.79
CA LEU A 69 10.64 11.37 3.41
C LEU A 69 11.55 10.64 2.40
N ASP A 70 12.67 10.07 2.87
CA ASP A 70 13.59 9.29 2.01
C ASP A 70 12.95 8.01 1.45
N VAL A 71 11.97 7.44 2.16
CA VAL A 71 11.21 6.25 1.75
C VAL A 71 9.86 6.62 1.14
N LEU A 72 9.28 7.75 1.57
CA LEU A 72 7.99 8.27 1.11
C LEU A 72 8.14 9.07 -0.18
N THR A 73 8.48 8.38 -1.27
CA THR A 73 8.54 8.99 -2.60
C THR A 73 7.15 9.48 -3.06
N PRO A 74 7.06 10.44 -4.00
CA PRO A 74 5.80 10.93 -4.53
C PRO A 74 4.86 9.81 -5.02
N ASP A 75 5.40 8.80 -5.71
CA ASP A 75 4.62 7.66 -6.21
C ASP A 75 4.06 6.79 -5.10
N VAL A 76 4.84 6.60 -4.02
CA VAL A 76 4.42 5.87 -2.84
C VAL A 76 3.31 6.62 -2.12
N LEU A 77 3.45 7.94 -1.97
CA LEU A 77 2.45 8.80 -1.35
C LEU A 77 1.15 8.87 -2.15
N HIS A 78 1.22 8.89 -3.49
CA HIS A 78 0.04 8.85 -4.34
C HIS A 78 -0.72 7.53 -4.16
N THR A 79 -0.01 6.41 -4.21
CA THR A 79 -0.61 5.08 -3.97
C THR A 79 -1.18 4.97 -2.56
N LEU A 80 -0.50 5.55 -1.57
CA LEU A 80 -0.95 5.57 -0.17
C LEU A 80 -2.22 6.42 0.02
N ALA A 81 -2.39 7.49 -0.76
CA ALA A 81 -3.61 8.29 -0.76
C ALA A 81 -4.82 7.49 -1.31
N GLU A 82 -4.61 6.62 -2.29
CA GLU A 82 -5.67 5.79 -2.87
C GLU A 82 -6.09 4.63 -1.94
N ILE A 83 -5.10 3.93 -1.36
CA ILE A 83 -5.36 2.72 -0.55
C ILE A 83 -5.43 2.99 0.95
N GLY A 84 -5.07 4.19 1.40
CA GLY A 84 -5.04 4.57 2.81
C GLY A 84 -6.42 4.50 3.47
N PRO A 85 -6.48 4.35 4.80
CA PRO A 85 -7.75 4.22 5.51
C PRO A 85 -8.60 5.47 5.34
N THR A 86 -9.91 5.31 5.15
CA THR A 86 -10.88 6.42 5.15
C THR A 86 -11.20 6.89 6.57
N PRO A 87 -11.76 8.09 6.78
CA PRO A 87 -12.12 8.57 8.12
C PRO A 87 -13.08 7.63 8.88
N VAL A 88 -13.94 6.91 8.15
CA VAL A 88 -14.86 5.91 8.71
C VAL A 88 -14.10 4.65 9.15
N GLU A 89 -13.16 4.18 8.32
CA GLU A 89 -12.30 3.04 8.63
C GLU A 89 -11.37 3.34 9.82
N VAL A 90 -10.80 4.55 9.91
CA VAL A 90 -9.98 4.96 11.07
C VAL A 90 -10.76 4.88 12.37
N LYS A 91 -12.01 5.36 12.40
CA LYS A 91 -12.89 5.26 13.58
C LYS A 91 -13.28 3.82 13.91
N ARG A 92 -13.44 2.97 12.90
CA ARG A 92 -13.78 1.56 13.07
C ARG A 92 -12.61 0.77 13.64
N TYR A 93 -11.41 1.02 13.13
CA TYR A 93 -10.21 0.27 13.47
C TYR A 93 -9.47 0.80 14.71
N SER A 94 -9.72 2.03 15.15
CA SER A 94 -9.11 2.60 16.36
C SER A 94 -9.41 1.80 17.64
N ASN A 95 -10.58 1.14 17.71
CA ASN A 95 -11.00 0.31 18.83
C ASN A 95 -11.01 -1.19 18.50
N PHE A 96 -10.48 -1.59 17.36
CA PHE A 96 -10.56 -2.97 16.91
C PHE A 96 -9.60 -3.86 17.70
N ARG A 97 -10.14 -4.95 18.28
CA ARG A 97 -9.43 -5.91 19.16
C ARG A 97 -9.42 -7.34 18.58
N GLY A 98 -9.79 -7.51 17.31
CA GLY A 98 -9.86 -8.84 16.68
C GLY A 98 -8.48 -9.40 16.33
N ALA A 99 -8.29 -10.70 16.54
CA ALA A 99 -7.00 -11.38 16.38
C ALA A 99 -6.74 -11.94 14.97
N LYS A 100 -7.78 -12.12 14.14
CA LYS A 100 -7.67 -12.64 12.77
C LYS A 100 -8.15 -11.61 11.77
N LEU A 101 -7.21 -10.94 11.13
CA LEU A 101 -7.43 -9.92 10.11
C LEU A 101 -6.79 -10.38 8.81
N ASP A 102 -7.38 -9.97 7.70
CA ASP A 102 -6.75 -10.15 6.39
C ASP A 102 -5.56 -9.19 6.26
N ASP A 103 -4.63 -9.45 5.35
CA ASP A 103 -3.42 -8.62 5.18
C ASP A 103 -3.77 -7.15 4.89
N ALA A 104 -4.82 -6.91 4.10
CA ALA A 104 -5.36 -5.57 3.85
C ALA A 104 -5.87 -4.90 5.13
N GLU A 105 -6.61 -5.61 5.97
CA GLU A 105 -7.18 -5.06 7.20
C GLU A 105 -6.12 -4.84 8.26
N ARG A 106 -5.13 -5.74 8.35
CA ARG A 106 -3.95 -5.58 9.19
C ARG A 106 -3.25 -4.27 8.87
N PHE A 107 -3.03 -4.01 7.58
CA PHE A 107 -2.43 -2.76 7.12
C PHE A 107 -3.27 -1.53 7.50
N LEU A 108 -4.60 -1.59 7.33
CA LEU A 108 -5.47 -0.46 7.71
C LEU A 108 -5.48 -0.22 9.22
N VAL A 109 -5.49 -1.28 10.04
CA VAL A 109 -5.41 -1.17 11.50
C VAL A 109 -4.08 -0.52 11.89
N ASP A 110 -2.97 -1.02 11.35
CA ASP A 110 -1.64 -0.48 11.63
C ASP A 110 -1.55 1.01 11.21
N MET A 111 -2.09 1.37 10.04
CA MET A 111 -2.18 2.77 9.60
C MET A 111 -3.11 3.62 10.48
N ALA A 112 -4.23 3.07 10.97
CA ALA A 112 -5.17 3.77 11.85
C ALA A 112 -4.56 4.06 13.24
N THR A 113 -3.57 3.28 13.67
CA THR A 113 -2.81 3.60 14.91
C THR A 113 -1.89 4.81 14.75
N VAL A 114 -1.55 5.21 13.51
CA VAL A 114 -0.68 6.36 13.27
C VAL A 114 -1.45 7.65 13.56
N PRO A 115 -0.95 8.51 14.47
CA PRO A 115 -1.64 9.75 14.82
C PRO A 115 -1.71 10.66 13.60
N ARG A 116 -2.93 11.17 13.32
CA ARG A 116 -3.22 12.12 12.22
C ARG A 116 -2.79 11.61 10.84
N VAL A 117 -2.91 10.30 10.60
CA VAL A 117 -2.53 9.69 9.31
C VAL A 117 -3.19 10.37 8.10
N GLN A 118 -4.44 10.82 8.24
CA GLN A 118 -5.19 11.55 7.21
C GLN A 118 -4.61 12.93 6.87
N GLU A 119 -3.99 13.60 7.84
CA GLU A 119 -3.36 14.91 7.65
C GLU A 119 -1.92 14.76 7.15
N LYS A 120 -1.23 13.70 7.59
CA LYS A 120 0.17 13.42 7.26
C LYS A 120 0.38 13.11 5.77
N VAL A 121 -0.45 12.24 5.17
CA VAL A 121 -0.27 11.81 3.77
C VAL A 121 -0.37 12.98 2.79
N PRO A 122 -1.39 13.85 2.83
CA PRO A 122 -1.45 15.04 1.98
C PRO A 122 -0.31 16.02 2.25
N ARG A 123 0.12 16.14 3.52
CA ARG A 123 1.21 17.04 3.92
C ARG A 123 2.57 16.59 3.35
N TYR A 124 2.86 15.29 3.40
CA TYR A 124 4.07 14.72 2.81
C TYR A 124 4.04 14.81 1.29
N SER A 125 2.88 14.60 0.66
CA SER A 125 2.74 14.77 -0.78
C SER A 125 3.09 16.20 -1.22
N ARG A 126 2.59 17.22 -0.51
CA ARG A 126 2.97 18.62 -0.78
C ARG A 126 4.46 18.90 -0.51
N ALA A 127 5.03 18.33 0.54
CA ALA A 127 6.45 18.50 0.88
C ALA A 127 7.39 17.81 -0.14
N ALA A 128 6.97 16.69 -0.73
CA ALA A 128 7.75 15.97 -1.73
C ALA A 128 7.70 16.63 -3.12
N VAL A 129 6.65 17.41 -3.42
CA VAL A 129 6.46 18.12 -4.70
C VAL A 129 7.16 19.48 -4.73
N CYS A 130 7.44 20.07 -3.56
CA CYS A 130 8.25 21.28 -3.46
C CYS A 130 9.68 20.89 -3.04
N PRO A 131 10.61 20.62 -3.98
CA PRO A 131 12.01 20.72 -3.61
C PRO A 131 12.22 22.15 -3.11
N ALA A 132 12.79 22.28 -1.92
CA ALA A 132 13.23 23.57 -1.40
C ALA A 132 14.00 24.27 -2.53
N VAL A 133 13.44 25.37 -3.04
CA VAL A 133 14.17 26.23 -3.96
C VAL A 133 15.42 26.63 -3.19
N PRO A 134 16.64 26.30 -3.66
CA PRO A 134 17.83 26.75 -2.98
C PRO A 134 17.73 28.27 -2.91
N SER A 135 17.76 28.80 -1.70
CA SER A 135 17.81 30.23 -1.42
C SER A 135 18.95 30.80 -2.24
N VAL A 136 18.65 31.42 -3.37
CA VAL A 136 19.64 32.17 -4.13
C VAL A 136 19.97 33.35 -3.24
N ASP A 137 21.14 33.29 -2.60
CA ASP A 137 21.73 34.39 -1.86
C ASP A 137 21.63 35.65 -2.72
N ARG A 138 20.84 36.61 -2.23
CA ARG A 138 20.82 37.95 -2.80
C ARG A 138 22.18 38.58 -2.50
N PRO A 139 22.96 38.99 -3.52
CA PRO A 139 24.12 39.81 -3.24
C PRO A 139 23.63 41.16 -2.68
N THR A 140 24.13 41.50 -1.50
CA THR A 140 24.12 42.85 -0.97
C THR A 140 24.95 43.75 -1.87
N GLU A 141 24.30 44.72 -2.50
CA GLU A 141 24.90 45.99 -2.93
C GLU A 141 24.05 47.13 -2.37
#